data_AF-A0A1G6DFH4-F1
#
_entry.id   AF-A0A1G6DFH4-F1
#
_cell.length_a   1.000
_cell.length_b   1.000
_cell.length_c   1.000
_cell.angle_alpha   90.00
_cell.angle_beta   90.00
_cell.angle_gamma   90.00
#
_symmetry.space_group_name_H-M   'P 1'
#
loop_
_entity.id
_entity.type
_entity.pdbx_description
1 polymer ?
#
loop_
_entity_poly.entity_id
_entity_poly.type
_entity_poly.pdbx_seq_one_letter_code
_entity_poly.pdbx_strand_id
1 'polypeptide(L)'
;MRYVLLTGLIASLAAPAAMAETFSADVWADNWFALQVNGETVAEDSVPITTERSFNAESFSFEAERPFTIGLIAKDFRENDSGLEYIGTNRQQMGDGGVILQVKDASGATVVVSDAGWDCLVIHEAPLDKSCEGESNPVAGEGACAFRVTEEPAGWSTADFDAAGWQAASVFSEREVSPKDGYDRIRWDDAAELIWGPDLETDNTVLCRITVE
;
A
#
# COMPACT_ATOMS: atom_id res chain seq x y z
N MET A 1 -64.93 22.09 24.91
CA MET A 1 -63.75 21.24 24.63
C MET A 1 -62.51 22.10 24.69
N ARG A 2 -61.52 21.73 25.52
CA ARG A 2 -60.26 22.45 25.67
C ARG A 2 -59.16 21.52 25.12
N TYR A 3 -58.63 21.83 23.95
CA TYR A 3 -57.53 21.07 23.35
C TYR A 3 -56.22 21.50 23.99
N VAL A 4 -55.55 20.56 24.66
CA VAL A 4 -54.17 20.72 25.14
C VAL A 4 -53.27 20.28 24.01
N LEU A 5 -52.57 21.21 23.36
CA LEU A 5 -51.46 20.88 22.47
C LEU A 5 -50.23 20.55 23.32
N LEU A 6 -49.77 19.30 23.23
CA LEU A 6 -48.46 18.88 23.70
C LEU A 6 -47.44 19.21 22.59
N THR A 7 -46.64 20.24 22.78
CA THR A 7 -45.45 20.49 21.95
C THR A 7 -44.32 19.61 22.46
N GLY A 8 -44.02 18.52 21.75
CA GLY A 8 -42.84 17.71 21.98
C GLY A 8 -41.59 18.44 21.50
N LEU A 9 -40.69 18.79 22.42
CA LEU A 9 -39.39 19.34 22.08
C LEU A 9 -38.49 18.18 21.62
N ILE A 10 -38.24 18.07 20.31
CA ILE A 10 -37.24 17.17 19.76
C ILE A 10 -35.89 17.83 19.99
N ALA A 11 -35.11 17.32 20.95
CA ALA A 11 -33.73 17.72 21.14
C ALA A 11 -32.87 17.01 20.08
N SER A 12 -32.42 17.76 19.08
CA SER A 12 -31.43 17.31 18.10
C SER A 12 -30.09 17.13 18.82
N LEU A 13 -29.68 15.88 19.05
CA LEU A 13 -28.30 15.58 19.44
C LEU A 13 -27.41 15.87 18.23
N ALA A 14 -26.73 17.02 18.23
CA ALA A 14 -25.65 17.27 17.30
C ALA A 14 -24.48 16.33 17.66
N ALA A 15 -24.06 15.49 16.73
CA ALA A 15 -22.81 14.76 16.88
C ALA A 15 -21.66 15.78 17.04
N PRO A 16 -20.67 15.51 17.92
CA PRO A 16 -19.49 16.36 17.97
C PRO A 16 -18.86 16.42 16.58
N ALA A 17 -18.44 17.62 16.15
CA ALA A 17 -17.65 17.74 14.94
C ALA A 17 -16.36 16.94 15.15
N ALA A 18 -16.09 15.96 14.29
CA ALA A 18 -14.78 15.34 14.22
C ALA A 18 -13.77 16.48 13.95
N MET A 19 -12.69 16.52 14.73
CA MET A 19 -11.60 17.45 14.48
C MET A 19 -10.44 16.67 13.90
N ALA A 20 -9.78 17.26 12.90
CA ALA A 20 -8.57 16.69 12.33
C ALA A 20 -7.52 16.49 13.43
N GLU A 21 -6.91 15.29 13.43
CA GLU A 21 -5.80 14.91 14.28
C GLU A 21 -4.52 14.86 13.44
N THR A 22 -3.38 15.15 14.07
CA THR A 22 -2.07 14.93 13.45
C THR A 22 -1.62 13.49 13.63
N PHE A 23 -1.22 12.87 12.53
CA PHE A 23 -0.64 11.54 12.47
C PHE A 23 0.80 11.61 11.98
N SER A 24 1.60 10.63 12.39
CA SER A 24 2.91 10.35 11.81
C SER A 24 2.91 8.95 11.23
N ALA A 25 3.59 8.75 10.11
CA ALA A 25 3.74 7.46 9.48
C ALA A 25 5.21 7.17 9.19
N ASP A 26 5.61 5.91 9.37
CA ASP A 26 6.87 5.36 8.89
C ASP A 26 6.55 4.28 7.85
N VAL A 27 7.26 4.29 6.73
CA VAL A 27 7.08 3.34 5.63
C VAL A 27 8.44 2.90 5.11
N TRP A 28 8.61 1.61 4.85
CA TRP A 28 9.71 1.07 4.05
C TRP A 28 9.14 0.25 2.91
N ALA A 29 9.70 0.41 1.71
CA ALA A 29 9.26 -0.30 0.52
C ALA A 29 10.45 -0.81 -0.31
N ASP A 30 10.29 -2.01 -0.86
CA ASP A 30 11.06 -2.56 -1.95
C ASP A 30 10.20 -2.46 -3.22
N ASN A 31 10.28 -1.41 -4.05
CA ASN A 31 11.22 -0.28 -4.02
C ASN A 31 10.57 1.10 -3.79
N TRP A 32 9.26 1.20 -3.96
CA TRP A 32 8.58 2.50 -3.99
C TRP A 32 7.18 2.42 -3.43
N PHE A 33 6.73 3.53 -2.81
CA PHE A 33 5.35 3.69 -2.40
C PHE A 33 4.80 5.09 -2.68
N ALA A 34 3.47 5.17 -2.73
CA ALA A 34 2.72 6.40 -2.45
C ALA A 34 1.59 6.09 -1.47
N LEU A 35 1.38 6.99 -0.53
CA LEU A 35 0.37 6.88 0.50
C LEU A 35 -0.68 7.98 0.32
N GLN A 36 -1.93 7.56 0.28
CA GLN A 36 -3.11 8.40 0.17
C GLN A 36 -3.95 8.30 1.43
N VAL A 37 -4.59 9.40 1.81
CA VAL A 37 -5.60 9.46 2.87
C VAL A 37 -6.88 10.01 2.25
N ASN A 38 -7.96 9.24 2.31
CA ASN A 38 -9.27 9.59 1.73
C ASN A 38 -9.19 10.07 0.27
N GLY A 39 -8.32 9.46 -0.55
CA GLY A 39 -8.15 9.82 -1.96
C GLY A 39 -7.13 10.92 -2.25
N GLU A 40 -6.51 11.53 -1.23
CA GLU A 40 -5.47 12.55 -1.41
C GLU A 40 -4.09 11.97 -1.09
N THR A 41 -3.13 12.08 -2.01
CA THR A 41 -1.73 11.69 -1.75
C THR A 41 -1.12 12.61 -0.71
N VAL A 42 -0.68 12.02 0.41
CA VAL A 42 -0.01 12.74 1.50
C VAL A 42 1.50 12.52 1.53
N ALA A 43 1.98 11.44 0.92
CA ALA A 43 3.41 11.16 0.77
C ALA A 43 3.68 10.19 -0.38
N GLU A 44 4.91 10.22 -0.88
CA GLU A 44 5.48 9.23 -1.78
C GLU A 44 6.98 9.10 -1.50
N ASP A 45 7.58 8.02 -1.97
CA ASP A 45 9.03 7.81 -1.85
C ASP A 45 9.80 8.96 -2.53
N SER A 46 10.84 9.45 -1.86
CA SER A 46 11.67 10.55 -2.37
C SER A 46 12.52 10.17 -3.58
N VAL A 47 12.73 8.87 -3.82
CA VAL A 47 13.46 8.35 -4.98
C VAL A 47 12.47 7.81 -6.01
N PRO A 48 12.59 8.18 -7.30
CA PRO A 48 11.69 7.68 -8.33
C PRO A 48 11.76 6.15 -8.48
N ILE A 49 10.61 5.51 -8.72
CA ILE A 49 10.49 4.07 -9.05
C ILE A 49 11.33 3.63 -10.26
N THR A 50 11.87 4.55 -11.08
CA THR A 50 12.80 4.22 -12.16
C THR A 50 14.25 4.05 -11.69
N THR A 51 14.50 4.06 -10.39
CA THR A 51 15.84 3.93 -9.81
C THR A 51 16.07 2.49 -9.36
N GLU A 52 17.04 1.81 -9.96
CA GLU A 52 17.47 0.47 -9.53
C GLU A 52 17.90 0.49 -8.05
N ARG A 53 17.50 -0.54 -7.28
CA ARG A 53 17.96 -0.76 -5.89
C ARG A 53 17.65 0.42 -4.95
N SER A 54 16.46 1.01 -5.08
CA SER A 54 15.96 2.01 -4.14
C SER A 54 15.34 1.32 -2.93
N PHE A 55 15.97 1.45 -1.76
CA PHE A 55 15.48 0.87 -0.51
C PHE A 55 15.38 1.98 0.53
N ASN A 56 14.28 2.73 0.49
CA ASN A 56 14.08 3.88 1.37
C ASN A 56 13.13 3.54 2.51
N ALA A 57 13.42 4.14 3.65
CA ALA A 57 12.46 4.31 4.71
C ALA A 57 12.12 5.79 4.80
N GLU A 58 10.83 6.13 4.78
CA GLU A 58 10.32 7.48 4.84
C GLU A 58 9.49 7.67 6.12
N SER A 59 9.68 8.82 6.77
CA SER A 59 8.91 9.23 7.95
C SER A 59 8.27 10.59 7.66
N PHE A 60 6.96 10.70 7.78
CA PHE A 60 6.21 11.92 7.47
C PHE A 60 5.01 12.11 8.39
N SER A 61 4.34 13.25 8.26
CA SER A 61 3.12 13.56 9.03
C SER A 61 2.01 14.05 8.12
N PHE A 62 0.77 13.77 8.51
CA PHE A 62 -0.44 14.20 7.82
C PHE A 62 -1.54 14.52 8.82
N GLU A 63 -2.58 15.21 8.38
CA GLU A 63 -3.77 15.50 9.18
C GLU A 63 -4.98 14.74 8.61
N ALA A 64 -5.79 14.14 9.49
CA ALA A 64 -7.00 13.43 9.08
C ALA A 64 -8.07 13.46 10.17
N GLU A 65 -9.34 13.40 9.77
CA GLU A 65 -10.47 13.15 10.67
C GLU A 65 -10.81 11.66 10.67
N ARG A 66 -11.04 11.08 11.85
CA ARG A 66 -11.49 9.70 11.97
C ARG A 66 -13.00 9.54 11.71
N PRO A 67 -13.45 8.42 11.12
CA PRO A 67 -12.61 7.41 10.48
C PRO A 67 -12.04 7.92 9.14
N PHE A 68 -10.85 7.46 8.77
CA PHE A 68 -10.25 7.73 7.46
C PHE A 68 -9.73 6.46 6.81
N THR A 69 -9.68 6.44 5.48
CA THR A 69 -9.08 5.35 4.71
C THR A 69 -7.66 5.71 4.32
N ILE A 70 -6.73 4.79 4.55
CA ILE A 70 -5.39 4.83 3.97
C ILE A 70 -5.42 3.98 2.70
N GLY A 71 -4.91 4.53 1.60
CA GLY A 71 -4.57 3.79 0.39
C GLY A 71 -3.05 3.80 0.18
N LEU A 72 -2.45 2.63 0.04
CA LEU A 72 -1.05 2.41 -0.25
C LEU A 72 -0.90 1.89 -1.69
N ILE A 73 -0.20 2.64 -2.53
CA ILE A 73 0.32 2.14 -3.81
C ILE A 73 1.73 1.67 -3.53
N ALA A 74 2.01 0.39 -3.70
CA ALA A 74 3.35 -0.18 -3.58
C ALA A 74 3.81 -0.74 -4.93
N LYS A 75 5.08 -0.50 -5.27
CA LYS A 75 5.67 -0.91 -6.56
C LYS A 75 7.04 -1.51 -6.34
N ASP A 76 7.21 -2.68 -6.94
CA ASP A 76 8.52 -3.27 -7.16
C ASP A 76 9.14 -2.69 -8.45
N PHE A 77 10.47 -2.56 -8.47
CA PHE A 77 11.16 -2.06 -9.66
C PHE A 77 11.04 -3.09 -10.79
N ARG A 78 10.81 -2.58 -12.00
CA ARG A 78 10.89 -3.35 -13.23
C ARG A 78 11.41 -2.48 -14.34
N GLU A 79 12.24 -3.03 -15.22
CA GLU A 79 12.78 -2.28 -16.36
C GLU A 79 11.70 -2.05 -17.43
N ASN A 80 10.79 -3.01 -17.59
CA ASN A 80 9.59 -2.88 -18.42
C ASN A 80 8.49 -3.87 -17.96
N ASP A 81 7.42 -4.00 -18.75
CA ASP A 81 6.26 -4.83 -18.39
C ASP A 81 6.52 -6.35 -18.39
N SER A 82 7.71 -6.84 -18.73
CA SER A 82 8.07 -8.23 -18.48
C SER A 82 8.16 -8.56 -16.98
N GLY A 83 8.24 -7.54 -16.11
CA GLY A 83 8.49 -7.71 -14.67
C GLY A 83 9.96 -8.00 -14.35
N LEU A 84 10.86 -7.94 -15.34
CA LEU A 84 12.28 -8.19 -15.12
C LEU A 84 13.06 -6.91 -14.84
N GLU A 85 14.11 -7.08 -14.06
CA GLU A 85 15.17 -6.10 -13.82
C GLU A 85 16.42 -6.42 -14.64
N TYR A 86 17.22 -5.41 -14.98
CA TYR A 86 18.53 -5.53 -15.63
C TYR A 86 18.55 -6.41 -16.89
N ILE A 87 17.56 -6.22 -17.76
CA ILE A 87 17.28 -7.06 -18.92
C ILE A 87 18.51 -7.16 -19.83
N GLY A 88 18.84 -8.38 -20.25
CA GLY A 88 19.97 -8.65 -21.15
C GLY A 88 21.35 -8.55 -20.49
N THR A 89 21.42 -8.38 -19.16
CA THR A 89 22.67 -8.43 -18.39
C THR A 89 22.83 -9.75 -17.65
N ASN A 90 23.99 -9.98 -17.04
CA ASN A 90 24.21 -11.13 -16.15
C ASN A 90 23.54 -10.98 -14.76
N ARG A 91 22.79 -9.90 -14.53
CA ARG A 91 21.99 -9.63 -13.32
C ARG A 91 20.49 -9.74 -13.57
N GLN A 92 20.07 -10.19 -14.76
CA GLN A 92 18.65 -10.33 -15.08
C GLN A 92 17.95 -11.20 -14.03
N GLN A 93 16.89 -10.66 -13.43
CA GLN A 93 16.15 -11.29 -12.35
C GLN A 93 14.71 -10.76 -12.30
N MET A 94 13.81 -11.49 -11.66
CA MET A 94 12.56 -10.93 -11.12
C MET A 94 12.86 -10.12 -9.85
N GLY A 95 11.96 -9.24 -9.46
CA GLY A 95 12.12 -8.45 -8.24
C GLY A 95 11.75 -9.23 -6.97
N ASP A 96 11.89 -8.54 -5.84
CA ASP A 96 11.73 -9.07 -4.49
C ASP A 96 10.95 -8.09 -3.62
N GLY A 97 9.76 -7.69 -4.11
CA GLY A 97 8.93 -6.64 -3.53
C GLY A 97 8.62 -6.83 -2.04
N GLY A 98 8.00 -5.82 -1.44
CA GLY A 98 7.57 -5.88 -0.04
C GLY A 98 7.40 -4.50 0.56
N VAL A 99 6.48 -4.36 1.51
CA VAL A 99 6.25 -3.09 2.20
C VAL A 99 5.89 -3.32 3.65
N ILE A 100 6.38 -2.44 4.53
CA ILE A 100 5.97 -2.36 5.94
C ILE A 100 5.64 -0.91 6.27
N LEU A 101 4.61 -0.72 7.09
CA LEU A 101 4.12 0.58 7.48
C LEU A 101 3.61 0.58 8.93
N GLN A 102 3.78 1.71 9.60
CA GLN A 102 3.08 2.01 10.85
C GLN A 102 2.61 3.46 10.86
N VAL A 103 1.47 3.72 11.50
CA VAL A 103 0.96 5.07 11.75
C VAL A 103 0.77 5.25 13.25
N LYS A 104 1.15 6.42 13.75
CA LYS A 104 1.02 6.82 15.16
C LYS A 104 0.23 8.12 15.27
N ASP A 105 -0.55 8.25 16.35
CA ASP A 105 -1.18 9.52 16.70
C ASP A 105 -0.17 10.53 17.31
N ALA A 106 -0.64 11.74 17.60
CA ALA A 106 0.17 12.80 18.21
C ALA A 106 0.75 12.46 19.59
N SER A 107 0.23 11.44 20.28
CA SER A 107 0.79 10.94 21.55
C SER A 107 1.93 9.93 21.34
N GLY A 108 2.12 9.46 20.10
CA GLY A 108 3.06 8.42 19.73
C GLY A 108 2.49 7.00 19.87
N ALA A 109 1.19 6.85 20.13
CA ALA A 109 0.54 5.55 20.15
C ALA A 109 0.32 5.05 18.73
N THR A 110 0.67 3.79 18.44
CA THR A 110 0.41 3.16 17.15
C THR A 110 -1.09 2.97 16.96
N VAL A 111 -1.62 3.44 15.83
CA VAL A 111 -3.06 3.41 15.50
C VAL A 111 -3.39 2.46 14.36
N VAL A 112 -2.43 2.18 13.49
CA VAL A 112 -2.50 1.13 12.46
C VAL A 112 -1.09 0.70 12.09
N VAL A 113 -0.95 -0.56 11.71
CA VAL A 113 0.25 -1.17 11.14
C VAL A 113 -0.12 -1.91 9.86
N SER A 114 0.86 -2.19 9.00
CA SER A 114 0.69 -3.20 7.95
C SER A 114 0.59 -4.58 8.57
N ASP A 115 -0.44 -5.32 8.20
CA ASP A 115 -0.70 -6.70 8.61
C ASP A 115 -1.65 -7.37 7.60
N ALA A 116 -2.01 -8.63 7.84
CA ALA A 116 -2.98 -9.36 7.00
C ALA A 116 -4.41 -8.76 6.97
N GLY A 117 -4.69 -7.73 7.77
CA GLY A 117 -5.98 -7.03 7.83
C GLY A 117 -6.19 -6.00 6.72
N TRP A 118 -5.16 -5.72 5.92
CA TRP A 118 -5.27 -4.84 4.75
C TRP A 118 -5.94 -5.56 3.58
N ASP A 119 -6.80 -4.86 2.85
CA ASP A 119 -7.36 -5.34 1.58
C ASP A 119 -6.46 -4.90 0.43
N CYS A 120 -6.04 -5.84 -0.42
CA CYS A 120 -5.10 -5.60 -1.52
C CYS A 120 -5.62 -6.07 -2.89
N LEU A 121 -5.16 -5.39 -3.94
CA LEU A 121 -5.38 -5.67 -5.35
C LEU A 121 -4.07 -5.55 -6.13
N VAL A 122 -3.69 -6.60 -6.83
CA VAL A 122 -2.59 -6.57 -7.80
C VAL A 122 -3.10 -5.95 -9.10
N ILE A 123 -2.44 -4.88 -9.55
CA ILE A 123 -2.78 -4.20 -10.82
C ILE A 123 -1.69 -4.34 -11.89
N HIS A 124 -0.53 -4.89 -11.53
CA HIS A 124 0.50 -5.33 -12.46
C HIS A 124 1.08 -6.65 -11.97
N GLU A 125 0.95 -7.70 -12.79
CA GLU A 125 1.46 -9.05 -12.54
C GLU A 125 2.31 -9.47 -13.74
N ALA A 126 3.61 -9.66 -13.52
CA ALA A 126 4.55 -10.08 -14.54
C ALA A 126 5.85 -10.62 -13.91
N PRO A 127 6.53 -11.58 -14.56
CA PRO A 127 6.03 -12.37 -15.69
C PRO A 127 4.94 -13.34 -15.24
N LEU A 128 4.01 -13.68 -16.13
CA LEU A 128 3.00 -14.74 -15.85
C LEU A 128 3.61 -16.16 -15.87
N ASP A 129 4.84 -16.29 -16.39
CA ASP A 129 5.66 -17.49 -16.30
C ASP A 129 7.08 -17.09 -15.86
N LYS A 130 7.47 -17.51 -14.66
CA LYS A 130 8.77 -17.21 -14.04
C LYS A 130 9.97 -17.68 -14.89
N SER A 131 9.77 -18.57 -15.86
CA SER A 131 10.84 -18.94 -16.80
C SER A 131 11.29 -17.79 -17.72
N CYS A 132 10.52 -16.69 -17.80
CA CYS A 132 10.93 -15.45 -18.47
C CYS A 132 12.28 -14.93 -17.98
N GLU A 133 12.59 -15.08 -16.68
CA GLU A 133 13.88 -14.68 -16.10
C GLU A 133 15.06 -15.34 -16.83
N GLY A 134 14.89 -16.56 -17.35
CA GLY A 134 15.92 -17.30 -18.06
C GLY A 134 16.01 -17.00 -19.55
N GLU A 135 15.13 -16.16 -20.11
CA GLU A 135 15.17 -15.86 -21.54
C GLU A 135 16.38 -14.98 -21.91
N SER A 136 17.06 -15.33 -23.00
CA SER A 136 18.23 -14.58 -23.47
C SER A 136 17.88 -13.24 -24.11
N ASN A 137 16.63 -13.07 -24.55
CA ASN A 137 16.11 -11.85 -25.15
C ASN A 137 14.62 -11.72 -24.79
N PRO A 138 14.32 -11.44 -23.51
CA PRO A 138 12.94 -11.37 -23.04
C PRO A 138 12.25 -10.18 -23.71
N VAL A 139 11.02 -10.39 -24.18
CA VAL A 139 10.18 -9.35 -24.77
C VAL A 139 8.87 -9.30 -24.01
N ALA A 140 8.57 -8.16 -23.38
CA ALA A 140 7.34 -7.97 -22.64
C ALA A 140 6.11 -8.28 -23.51
N GLY A 141 5.23 -9.15 -23.02
CA GLY A 141 4.02 -9.58 -23.71
C GLY A 141 4.21 -10.77 -24.67
N GLU A 142 5.43 -11.31 -24.80
CA GLU A 142 5.72 -12.49 -25.63
C GLU A 142 6.18 -13.67 -24.78
N GLY A 143 5.82 -14.90 -25.21
CA GLY A 143 6.36 -16.12 -24.61
C GLY A 143 6.11 -16.22 -23.10
N ALA A 144 7.17 -16.52 -22.34
CA ALA A 144 7.10 -16.59 -20.89
C ALA A 144 6.95 -15.18 -20.24
N CYS A 145 7.30 -14.13 -20.95
CA CYS A 145 7.30 -12.74 -20.48
C CYS A 145 5.95 -12.03 -20.68
N ALA A 146 4.87 -12.80 -20.76
CA ALA A 146 3.51 -12.27 -20.72
C ALA A 146 3.23 -11.60 -19.37
N PHE A 147 2.31 -10.63 -19.37
CA PHE A 147 1.94 -9.87 -18.19
C PHE A 147 0.44 -9.59 -18.15
N ARG A 148 -0.06 -9.22 -16.97
CA ARG A 148 -1.41 -8.70 -16.75
C ARG A 148 -1.32 -7.31 -16.13
N VAL A 149 -2.02 -6.35 -16.73
CA VAL A 149 -2.17 -5.00 -16.19
C VAL A 149 -3.64 -4.63 -16.15
N THR A 150 -4.05 -4.02 -15.04
CA THR A 150 -5.36 -3.37 -14.90
C THR A 150 -5.17 -1.92 -14.48
N GLU A 151 -6.12 -1.07 -14.82
CA GLU A 151 -6.10 0.32 -14.36
C GLU A 151 -6.36 0.40 -12.85
N GLU A 152 -5.77 1.39 -12.20
CA GLU A 152 -6.07 1.74 -10.81
C GLU A 152 -7.56 2.13 -10.69
N PRO A 153 -8.38 1.45 -9.86
CA PRO A 153 -9.81 1.73 -9.80
C PRO A 153 -10.08 3.14 -9.27
N ALA A 154 -10.89 3.93 -9.96
CA ALA A 154 -11.16 5.30 -9.54
C ALA A 154 -11.74 5.37 -8.11
N GLY A 155 -11.12 6.18 -7.24
CA GLY A 155 -11.58 6.40 -5.87
C GLY A 155 -11.34 5.24 -4.90
N TRP A 156 -10.53 4.25 -5.25
CA TRP A 156 -10.28 3.05 -4.44
C TRP A 156 -9.80 3.32 -3.00
N SER A 157 -9.11 4.44 -2.78
CA SER A 157 -8.57 4.88 -1.49
C SER A 157 -9.53 5.78 -0.69
N THR A 158 -10.78 5.94 -1.14
CA THR A 158 -11.82 6.70 -0.44
C THR A 158 -12.69 5.79 0.44
N ALA A 159 -13.29 6.37 1.49
CA ALA A 159 -14.09 5.63 2.45
C ALA A 159 -15.31 4.90 1.83
N ASP A 160 -15.90 5.45 0.76
CA ASP A 160 -17.12 4.92 0.15
C ASP A 160 -16.87 3.81 -0.88
N PHE A 161 -15.61 3.49 -1.21
CA PHE A 161 -15.30 2.47 -2.21
C PHE A 161 -15.50 1.06 -1.67
N ASP A 162 -16.24 0.24 -2.43
CA ASP A 162 -16.47 -1.18 -2.13
C ASP A 162 -15.26 -2.04 -2.53
N ALA A 163 -14.48 -2.43 -1.54
CA ALA A 163 -13.32 -3.30 -1.69
C ALA A 163 -13.62 -4.79 -1.41
N ALA A 164 -14.89 -5.21 -1.35
CA ALA A 164 -15.23 -6.60 -0.97
C ALA A 164 -14.70 -7.68 -1.94
N GLY A 165 -14.28 -7.30 -3.15
CA GLY A 165 -13.63 -8.19 -4.11
C GLY A 165 -12.10 -8.24 -4.02
N TRP A 166 -11.50 -7.43 -3.14
CA TRP A 166 -10.06 -7.41 -2.89
C TRP A 166 -9.71 -8.56 -1.94
N GLN A 167 -8.44 -8.94 -1.94
CA GLN A 167 -7.93 -10.06 -1.16
C GLN A 167 -7.13 -9.52 0.01
N ALA A 168 -7.20 -10.21 1.16
CA ALA A 168 -6.36 -9.87 2.30
C ALA A 168 -4.88 -9.84 1.90
N ALA A 169 -4.11 -8.92 2.48
CA ALA A 169 -2.68 -8.81 2.25
C ALA A 169 -1.96 -10.10 2.62
N SER A 170 -0.98 -10.49 1.82
CA SER A 170 -0.12 -11.62 2.14
C SER A 170 1.00 -11.14 3.06
N VAL A 171 1.23 -11.87 4.15
CA VAL A 171 2.27 -11.57 5.14
C VAL A 171 3.50 -12.42 4.85
N PHE A 172 4.66 -11.77 4.85
CA PHE A 172 5.96 -12.41 4.59
C PHE A 172 6.91 -12.14 5.75
N SER A 173 7.84 -13.09 5.97
CA SER A 173 8.90 -12.90 6.94
C SER A 173 10.01 -11.99 6.42
N GLU A 174 10.79 -11.39 7.32
CA GLU A 174 12.03 -10.68 6.96
C GLU A 174 13.01 -11.57 6.16
N ARG A 175 12.95 -12.89 6.32
CA ARG A 175 13.79 -13.82 5.54
C ARG A 175 13.31 -13.93 4.09
N GLU A 176 12.02 -13.86 3.84
CA GLU A 176 11.42 -13.96 2.50
C GLU A 176 11.61 -12.67 1.72
N VAL A 177 11.32 -11.52 2.35
CA VAL A 177 11.53 -10.19 1.73
C VAL A 177 13.02 -9.82 1.70
N SER A 178 13.78 -10.25 2.71
CA SER A 178 15.18 -9.82 2.91
C SER A 178 15.33 -8.29 2.84
N PRO A 179 14.64 -7.50 3.70
CA PRO A 179 14.70 -6.04 3.65
C PRO A 179 16.13 -5.52 3.61
N LYS A 180 16.37 -4.56 2.71
CA LYS A 180 17.69 -3.97 2.46
C LYS A 180 17.82 -2.66 3.23
N ASP A 181 18.58 -1.71 2.69
CA ASP A 181 18.82 -0.42 3.35
C ASP A 181 17.52 0.27 3.81
N GLY A 182 17.62 1.11 4.84
CA GLY A 182 16.48 1.89 5.35
C GLY A 182 15.65 1.17 6.41
N TYR A 183 15.35 -0.11 6.24
CA TYR A 183 14.47 -0.89 7.12
C TYR A 183 14.85 -0.78 8.61
N ASP A 184 16.12 -1.04 8.95
CA ASP A 184 16.64 -1.02 10.32
C ASP A 184 16.75 0.39 10.94
N ARG A 185 16.46 1.45 10.17
CA ARG A 185 16.47 2.84 10.68
C ARG A 185 15.20 3.16 11.45
N ILE A 186 14.12 2.43 11.18
CA ILE A 186 12.84 2.58 11.84
C ILE A 186 12.73 1.54 12.95
N ARG A 187 12.21 1.96 14.10
CA ARG A 187 11.78 1.03 15.13
C ARG A 187 10.33 0.67 14.87
N TRP A 188 10.12 -0.47 14.22
CA TRP A 188 8.81 -1.02 13.95
C TRP A 188 8.10 -1.42 15.24
N ASP A 189 6.78 -1.23 15.25
CA ASP A 189 5.89 -1.84 16.21
C ASP A 189 5.99 -3.37 16.11
N ASP A 190 5.94 -4.08 17.23
CA ASP A 190 6.08 -5.55 17.25
C ASP A 190 4.92 -6.24 16.50
N ALA A 191 3.81 -5.54 16.26
CA ALA A 191 2.67 -6.01 15.47
C ALA A 191 2.77 -5.67 13.97
N ALA A 192 3.74 -4.85 13.54
CA ALA A 192 3.89 -4.51 12.13
C ALA A 192 4.52 -5.68 11.36
N GLU A 193 3.89 -6.05 10.26
CA GLU A 193 4.30 -7.16 9.40
C GLU A 193 4.65 -6.63 8.00
N LEU A 194 5.59 -7.30 7.34
CA LEU A 194 5.86 -7.08 5.92
C LEU A 194 4.70 -7.69 5.12
N ILE A 195 4.07 -6.86 4.29
CA ILE A 195 2.94 -7.26 3.46
C ILE A 195 3.24 -7.08 1.97
N TRP A 196 2.52 -7.84 1.14
CA TRP A 196 2.52 -7.67 -0.30
C TRP A 196 1.23 -8.24 -0.94
N GLY A 197 1.20 -8.31 -2.27
CA GLY A 197 0.32 -9.20 -3.01
C GLY A 197 0.68 -10.68 -2.78
N PRO A 198 -0.07 -11.62 -3.38
CA PRO A 198 0.18 -13.06 -3.26
C PRO A 198 1.59 -13.55 -3.58
N ASP A 199 2.36 -12.86 -4.42
CA ASP A 199 3.69 -13.29 -4.86
C ASP A 199 4.68 -12.11 -4.92
N LEU A 200 5.77 -12.20 -4.15
CA LEU A 200 6.80 -11.16 -4.06
C LEU A 200 7.54 -10.92 -5.39
N GLU A 201 7.59 -11.92 -6.27
CA GLU A 201 8.40 -11.85 -7.50
C GLU A 201 7.58 -11.40 -8.71
N THR A 202 6.26 -11.67 -8.73
CA THR A 202 5.42 -11.37 -9.91
C THR A 202 4.49 -10.19 -9.72
N ASP A 203 4.15 -9.83 -8.48
CA ASP A 203 3.20 -8.75 -8.23
C ASP A 203 3.91 -7.40 -8.20
N ASN A 204 4.24 -6.85 -9.38
CA ASN A 204 5.06 -5.63 -9.48
C ASN A 204 4.34 -4.34 -9.06
N THR A 205 3.01 -4.34 -8.98
CA THR A 205 2.26 -3.18 -8.47
C THR A 205 1.02 -3.62 -7.72
N VAL A 206 0.98 -3.27 -6.44
CA VAL A 206 -0.06 -3.66 -5.49
C VAL A 206 -0.69 -2.39 -4.92
N LEU A 207 -2.02 -2.37 -4.89
CA LEU A 207 -2.81 -1.39 -4.15
C LEU A 207 -3.28 -2.06 -2.88
N CYS A 208 -3.06 -1.46 -1.71
CA CYS A 208 -3.55 -1.97 -0.44
C CYS A 208 -4.28 -0.86 0.33
N ARG A 209 -5.36 -1.18 1.04
CA ARG A 209 -6.10 -0.19 1.84
C ARG A 209 -6.56 -0.73 3.17
N ILE A 210 -6.79 0.20 4.10
CA ILE A 210 -7.37 -0.06 5.41
C ILE A 210 -8.13 1.18 5.91
N THR A 211 -9.16 0.97 6.73
CA THR A 211 -9.85 2.05 7.44
C THR A 211 -9.33 2.14 8.87
N VAL A 212 -9.00 3.37 9.28
CA VAL A 212 -8.56 3.70 10.63
C VAL A 212 -9.72 4.36 11.36
N GLU A 213 -10.14 3.75 12.48
CA GLU A 213 -11.28 4.15 13.33
C GLU A 213 -10.97 5.25 14.32
#